data_AF-A0AA35URF9-F1
#
_entry.id   AF-A0AA35URF9-F1
#
_cell.length_a   1.000
_cell.length_b   1.000
_cell.length_c   1.000
_cell.angle_alpha   90.00
_cell.angle_beta   90.00
_cell.angle_gamma   90.00
#
_symmetry.space_group_name_H-M   'P 1'
#
loop_
_entity.id
_entity.type
_entity.pdbx_description
1 polymer ?
#
loop_
_entity_poly.entity_id
_entity_poly.type
_entity_poly.pdbx_seq_one_letter_code
_entity_poly.pdbx_strand_id
1 'polypeptide(L)'
;MAETDTPVVEVWYNGMFIKKPLIYFDPDKKEIMYADFREMGYAEFIAHLNVITRRICKDVYYCPDGQTLCQGLAALHNECDYHEFHECLHEKKKVNLYVDHMHEPLFDWIEMEEPGIEDDTNSKADEDVDSMLIDKD
;
A
#
# COMPACT_ATOMS: atom_id res chain seq x y z
N MET A 1 -28.83 8.44 12.17
CA MET A 1 -27.63 8.85 12.91
C MET A 1 -26.48 8.62 11.96
N ALA A 2 -25.84 9.68 11.46
CA ALA A 2 -24.69 9.52 10.57
C ALA A 2 -23.51 9.05 11.43
N GLU A 3 -23.03 7.84 11.21
CA GLU A 3 -21.69 7.47 11.65
C GLU A 3 -20.75 8.54 11.08
N THR A 4 -20.02 9.22 11.95
CA THR A 4 -19.05 10.21 11.54
C THR A 4 -17.97 9.46 10.78
N ASP A 5 -17.96 9.60 9.46
CA ASP A 5 -16.97 9.12 8.49
C ASP A 5 -15.64 9.89 8.69
N THR A 6 -15.14 9.88 9.92
CA THR A 6 -13.89 10.53 10.29
C THR A 6 -12.77 9.60 9.85
N PRO A 7 -11.81 10.08 9.03
CA PRO A 7 -10.72 9.22 8.60
C PRO A 7 -9.89 8.72 9.78
N VAL A 8 -9.45 7.47 9.69
CA VAL A 8 -8.73 6.75 10.75
C VAL A 8 -7.42 6.19 10.20
N VAL A 9 -6.40 6.19 11.05
CA VAL A 9 -5.12 5.57 10.74
C VAL A 9 -4.81 4.47 11.75
N GLU A 10 -4.55 3.25 11.27
CA GLU A 10 -4.03 2.17 12.12
C GLU A 10 -2.51 2.15 11.99
N VAL A 11 -1.79 2.43 13.08
CA VAL A 11 -0.32 2.41 13.15
C VAL A 11 0.14 1.02 13.56
N TRP A 12 0.92 0.37 12.70
CA TRP A 12 1.51 -0.95 12.86
C TRP A 12 3.00 -0.74 13.13
N TYR A 13 3.47 -1.14 14.31
CA TYR A 13 4.85 -0.90 14.75
C TYR A 13 5.37 -2.10 15.54
N ASN A 14 6.67 -2.14 15.82
CA ASN A 14 7.35 -3.28 16.46
C ASN A 14 7.22 -4.64 15.73
N GLY A 15 6.64 -4.68 14.53
CA GLY A 15 6.64 -5.85 13.67
C GLY A 15 7.86 -5.89 12.75
N MET A 16 7.82 -6.82 11.79
CA MET A 16 8.87 -6.98 10.79
C MET A 16 8.30 -7.24 9.39
N PHE A 17 8.92 -6.66 8.37
CA PHE A 17 8.57 -7.01 6.99
C PHE A 17 9.15 -8.36 6.62
N ILE A 18 8.32 -9.23 6.05
CA ILE A 18 8.72 -10.53 5.50
C ILE A 18 8.54 -10.45 4.00
N LYS A 19 9.54 -10.87 3.24
CA LYS A 19 9.62 -10.66 1.79
C LYS A 19 8.64 -11.47 0.93
N LYS A 20 8.28 -12.70 1.32
CA LYS A 20 7.50 -13.63 0.47
C LYS A 20 6.52 -14.47 1.29
N PRO A 21 5.20 -14.19 1.23
CA PRO A 21 4.60 -13.00 0.62
C PRO A 21 5.04 -11.71 1.33
N LEU A 22 5.06 -10.56 0.65
CA LEU A 22 5.32 -9.29 1.31
C LEU A 22 4.24 -8.96 2.36
N ILE A 23 4.58 -9.14 3.63
CA ILE A 23 3.68 -8.90 4.78
C ILE A 23 4.41 -8.19 5.91
N TYR A 24 3.65 -7.51 6.79
CA TYR A 24 4.16 -7.00 8.06
C TYR A 24 3.72 -7.95 9.18
N PHE A 25 4.70 -8.67 9.74
CA PHE A 25 4.50 -9.79 10.66
C PHE A 25 4.64 -9.36 12.13
N ASP A 26 3.74 -9.89 12.97
CA ASP A 26 3.69 -9.72 14.43
C ASP A 26 3.79 -8.26 14.95
N PRO A 27 2.92 -7.34 14.48
CA PRO A 27 2.97 -5.94 14.90
C PRO A 27 2.16 -5.67 16.18
N ASP A 28 2.63 -4.69 16.96
CA ASP A 28 1.77 -3.90 17.81
C ASP A 28 0.91 -2.95 16.95
N LYS A 29 -0.32 -2.68 17.39
CA LYS A 29 -1.25 -1.82 16.67
C LYS A 29 -1.81 -0.71 17.53
N LYS A 30 -1.90 0.50 16.95
CA LYS A 30 -2.53 1.64 17.59
C LYS A 30 -3.34 2.42 16.58
N GLU A 31 -4.62 2.61 16.87
CA GLU A 31 -5.48 3.51 16.11
C GLU A 31 -5.28 4.96 16.56
N ILE A 32 -5.20 5.88 15.60
CA ILE A 32 -5.22 7.34 15.80
C ILE A 32 -6.27 7.97 14.87
N MET A 33 -6.96 8.99 15.36
CA MET A 33 -8.00 9.68 14.60
C MET A 33 -7.37 10.81 13.79
N TYR A 34 -7.88 11.09 12.59
CA TYR A 34 -7.42 12.24 11.80
C TYR A 34 -7.42 13.56 12.59
N ALA A 35 -8.43 13.74 13.45
CA ALA A 35 -8.55 14.92 14.30
C ALA A 35 -7.36 15.12 15.27
N ASP A 36 -6.64 14.06 15.62
CA ASP A 36 -5.51 14.12 16.56
C ASP A 36 -4.25 14.72 15.92
N PHE A 37 -4.13 14.64 14.59
CA PHE A 37 -2.91 15.04 13.88
C PHE A 37 -3.13 15.97 12.67
N ARG A 38 -4.37 16.29 12.30
CA ARG A 38 -4.67 17.08 11.09
C ARG A 38 -4.00 18.46 10.99
N GLU A 39 -3.62 19.04 12.13
CA GLU A 39 -2.94 20.34 12.20
C GLU A 39 -1.41 20.20 12.32
N MET A 40 -0.89 18.97 12.44
CA MET A 40 0.55 18.70 12.56
C MET A 40 1.20 18.76 11.17
N GLY A 41 2.39 19.36 11.09
CA GLY A 41 3.29 19.16 9.94
C GLY A 41 3.95 17.78 10.00
N TYR A 42 4.64 17.37 8.92
CA TYR A 42 5.32 16.06 8.84
C TYR A 42 6.26 15.82 10.04
N ALA A 43 7.11 16.79 10.38
CA ALA A 43 8.06 16.63 11.48
C ALA A 43 7.38 16.42 12.85
N GLU A 44 6.27 17.13 13.09
CA GLU A 44 5.48 16.99 14.32
C GLU A 44 4.76 15.65 14.35
N PHE A 45 4.25 15.19 13.20
CA PHE A 45 3.62 13.88 13.06
C PHE A 45 4.60 12.74 13.33
N ILE A 46 5.82 12.78 12.77
CA ILE A 46 6.86 11.79 13.09
C ILE A 46 7.23 11.82 14.58
N ALA A 47 7.34 13.01 15.18
CA ALA A 47 7.56 13.12 16.62
C ALA A 47 6.41 12.51 17.44
N HIS A 48 5.16 12.69 16.99
CA HIS A 48 3.99 12.08 17.59
C HIS A 48 4.02 10.54 17.49
N LEU A 49 4.39 10.00 16.32
CA LEU A 49 4.58 8.55 16.13
C LEU A 49 5.66 8.00 17.08
N ASN A 50 6.77 8.72 17.27
CA ASN A 50 7.82 8.29 18.21
C ASN A 50 7.31 8.17 19.65
N VAL A 51 6.38 9.03 20.06
CA VAL A 51 5.72 8.95 21.37
C VAL A 51 4.80 7.72 21.45
N ILE A 52 4.01 7.47 20.40
CA ILE A 52 3.09 6.33 20.33
C ILE A 52 3.85 5.00 20.39
N THR A 53 4.89 4.85 19.56
CA THR A 53 5.67 3.62 19.44
C THR A 53 6.69 3.45 20.56
N ARG A 54 6.89 4.50 21.39
CA ARG A 54 7.92 4.58 22.45
C ARG A 54 9.34 4.32 21.92
N ARG A 55 9.56 4.60 20.63
CA ARG A 55 10.82 4.35 19.92
C ARG A 55 10.97 5.35 18.78
N ILE A 56 12.20 5.53 18.31
CA ILE A 56 12.45 6.29 17.08
C ILE A 56 11.96 5.45 15.88
N CYS A 57 11.01 6.00 15.14
CA CYS A 57 10.59 5.53 13.82
C CYS A 57 11.70 5.92 12.83
N LYS A 58 12.34 4.93 12.18
CA LYS A 58 13.40 5.22 11.18
C LYS A 58 12.77 5.51 9.84
N ASP A 59 12.01 4.55 9.33
CA ASP A 59 11.25 4.69 8.10
C ASP A 59 9.78 4.44 8.39
N VAL A 60 8.93 5.21 7.73
CA VAL A 60 7.48 5.14 7.87
C VAL A 60 6.88 5.00 6.48
N TYR A 61 5.95 4.05 6.36
CA TYR A 61 5.24 3.78 5.12
C TYR A 61 3.75 3.81 5.37
N TYR A 62 2.95 4.15 4.36
CA TYR A 62 1.50 4.06 4.41
C TYR A 62 0.97 3.16 3.30
N CYS A 63 -0.16 2.50 3.55
CA CYS A 63 -0.90 1.72 2.56
C CYS A 63 -2.41 1.86 2.79
N PRO A 64 -3.19 2.18 1.75
CA PRO A 64 -4.66 2.15 1.83
C PRO A 64 -5.19 0.84 2.42
N ASP A 65 -6.20 0.92 3.28
CA ASP A 65 -6.84 -0.29 3.78
C ASP A 65 -7.45 -1.10 2.63
N GLY A 66 -7.26 -2.42 2.68
CA GLY A 66 -7.72 -3.34 1.63
C GLY A 66 -6.79 -3.48 0.42
N GLN A 67 -5.72 -2.69 0.32
CA GLN A 67 -4.65 -2.94 -0.66
C GLN A 67 -3.57 -3.85 -0.08
N THR A 68 -2.91 -4.62 -0.96
CA THR A 68 -1.73 -5.39 -0.58
C THR A 68 -0.51 -4.47 -0.46
N LEU A 69 0.48 -4.85 0.35
CA LEU A 69 1.72 -4.07 0.49
C LEU A 69 2.44 -3.94 -0.86
N CYS A 70 2.37 -4.94 -1.73
CA CYS A 70 3.00 -4.87 -3.06
C CYS A 70 2.37 -3.80 -3.96
N GLN A 71 1.10 -3.48 -3.76
CA GLN A 71 0.35 -2.59 -4.65
C GLN A 71 0.21 -1.17 -4.11
N GLY A 72 0.10 -1.02 -2.78
CA GLY A 72 -0.33 0.23 -2.16
C GLY A 72 0.69 0.86 -1.23
N LEU A 73 1.86 0.27 -1.04
CA LEU A 73 2.85 0.80 -0.11
C LEU A 73 3.54 2.03 -0.68
N ALA A 74 3.47 3.14 0.06
CA ALA A 74 4.16 4.38 -0.25
C ALA A 74 4.99 4.83 0.96
N ALA A 75 6.14 5.45 0.70
CA ALA A 75 7.00 5.95 1.77
C ALA A 75 6.62 7.36 2.21
N LEU A 76 6.88 7.67 3.48
CA LEU A 76 6.61 8.96 4.10
C LEU A 76 7.93 9.57 4.59
N HIS A 77 8.60 10.35 3.74
CA HIS A 77 9.93 10.91 4.05
C HIS A 77 9.94 12.43 4.26
N ASN A 78 8.94 13.14 3.74
CA ASN A 78 8.93 14.60 3.71
C ASN A 78 7.51 15.18 3.69
N GLU A 79 7.40 16.52 3.68
CA GLU A 79 6.12 17.24 3.68
C GLU A 79 5.27 16.99 2.43
N CYS A 80 5.87 16.76 1.26
CA CYS A 80 5.13 16.42 0.05
C CYS A 80 4.48 15.03 0.18
N ASP A 81 5.24 14.02 0.59
CA ASP A 81 4.70 12.68 0.82
C ASP A 81 3.61 12.70 1.90
N TYR A 82 3.77 13.58 2.91
CA TYR A 82 2.80 13.76 3.97
C TYR A 82 1.50 14.41 3.48
N HIS A 83 1.59 15.35 2.54
CA HIS A 83 0.43 15.88 1.85
C HIS A 83 -0.32 14.79 1.06
N GLU A 84 0.39 13.96 0.30
CA GLU A 84 -0.19 12.84 -0.45
C GLU A 84 -0.85 11.81 0.49
N PHE A 85 -0.23 11.53 1.63
CA PHE A 85 -0.82 10.71 2.68
C PHE A 85 -2.15 11.28 3.20
N HIS A 86 -2.24 12.60 3.42
CA HIS A 86 -3.50 13.25 3.81
C HIS A 86 -4.58 13.10 2.73
N GLU A 87 -4.24 13.33 1.46
CA GLU A 87 -5.17 13.15 0.34
C GLU A 87 -5.68 11.71 0.25
N CYS A 88 -4.76 10.74 0.36
CA CYS A 88 -5.06 9.32 0.40
C CYS A 88 -6.01 8.98 1.55
N LEU A 89 -5.74 9.49 2.75
CA LEU A 89 -6.57 9.24 3.93
C LEU A 89 -7.97 9.84 3.79
N HIS A 90 -8.11 11.03 3.20
CA HIS A 90 -9.41 11.63 2.93
C HIS A 90 -10.23 10.84 1.91
N GLU A 91 -9.59 10.26 0.90
CA GLU A 91 -10.24 9.44 -0.11
C GLU A 91 -10.63 8.06 0.44
N LYS A 92 -9.68 7.38 1.09
CA LYS A 92 -9.82 5.97 1.50
C LYS A 92 -10.50 5.78 2.85
N LYS A 93 -10.55 6.84 3.68
CA LYS A 93 -11.10 6.86 5.06
C LYS A 93 -10.37 6.00 6.07
N LYS A 94 -9.59 5.01 5.62
CA LYS A 94 -8.74 4.19 6.46
C LYS A 94 -7.42 3.89 5.75
N VAL A 95 -6.33 4.17 6.44
CA VAL A 95 -4.96 3.93 5.96
C VAL A 95 -4.17 3.24 7.07
N ASN A 96 -3.36 2.25 6.69
CA ASN A 96 -2.45 1.58 7.60
C ASN A 96 -1.07 2.24 7.49
N LEU A 97 -0.50 2.64 8.62
CA LEU A 97 0.90 3.10 8.71
C LEU A 97 1.77 1.95 9.22
N TYR A 98 2.94 1.78 8.62
CA TYR A 98 3.91 0.75 9.00
C TYR A 98 5.22 1.42 9.39
N VAL A 99 5.72 1.08 10.57
CA VAL A 99 7.02 1.58 11.05
C VAL A 99 8.08 0.52 10.82
N ASP A 100 9.07 0.85 10.01
CA ASP A 100 10.25 0.02 9.85
C ASP A 100 11.37 0.51 10.77
N HIS A 101 11.84 -0.39 11.64
CA HIS A 101 12.96 -0.13 12.53
C HIS A 101 14.29 -0.68 11.98
N MET A 102 14.23 -1.50 10.94
CA MET A 102 15.33 -2.25 10.34
C MET A 102 15.84 -1.63 9.04
N HIS A 103 15.05 -0.76 8.39
CA HIS A 103 15.38 -0.16 7.09
C HIS A 103 15.53 -1.24 6.00
N GLU A 104 14.49 -2.04 5.86
CA GLU A 104 14.41 -3.09 4.84
C GLU A 104 14.24 -2.47 3.45
N PRO A 105 14.84 -3.04 2.40
CA PRO A 105 14.72 -2.53 1.03
C PRO A 105 13.37 -2.97 0.42
N LEU A 106 12.27 -2.45 0.96
CA LEU A 106 10.90 -2.91 0.62
C LEU A 106 10.59 -2.74 -0.87
N PHE A 107 11.00 -1.63 -1.49
CA PHE A 107 10.72 -1.38 -2.90
C PHE A 107 11.45 -2.36 -3.83
N ASP A 108 12.69 -2.74 -3.50
CA ASP A 108 13.38 -3.82 -4.23
C ASP A 108 12.61 -5.15 -4.11
N TRP A 109 12.01 -5.42 -2.94
CA TRP A 109 11.22 -6.63 -2.72
C TRP A 109 9.94 -6.64 -3.53
N ILE A 110 9.27 -5.50 -3.65
CA ILE A 110 8.07 -5.31 -4.47
C ILE A 110 8.39 -5.53 -5.95
N GLU A 111 9.46 -4.91 -6.46
CA GLU A 111 9.89 -5.07 -7.86
C GLU A 111 10.23 -6.53 -8.21
N MET A 112 10.73 -7.31 -7.24
CA MET A 112 11.02 -8.74 -7.42
C MET A 112 9.78 -9.64 -7.34
N GLU A 113 8.67 -9.16 -6.79
CA GLU A 113 7.40 -9.90 -6.66
C GLU A 113 6.46 -9.65 -7.84
N GLU A 114 6.57 -8.53 -8.54
CA GLU A 114 5.85 -8.33 -9.80
C GLU A 114 6.33 -9.37 -10.83
N PRO A 115 5.49 -10.35 -11.23
CA PRO A 115 5.86 -11.21 -12.33
C PRO A 115 5.97 -10.31 -13.56
N GLY A 116 7.18 -10.23 -14.14
CA GLY A 116 7.37 -9.54 -15.41
C GLY A 116 6.26 -9.99 -16.34
N ILE A 117 5.49 -9.03 -16.87
CA ILE A 117 4.39 -9.24 -17.80
C ILE A 117 4.82 -10.36 -18.75
N GLU A 118 4.27 -11.56 -18.55
CA GLU A 118 4.39 -12.61 -19.53
C GLU A 118 3.62 -12.05 -20.73
N ASP A 119 4.35 -11.57 -21.72
CA ASP A 119 3.82 -11.18 -23.02
C ASP A 119 3.18 -12.43 -23.61
N ASP A 120 1.91 -12.63 -23.25
CA ASP A 120 1.04 -13.67 -23.74
C ASP A 120 0.62 -13.29 -25.17
N THR A 121 1.61 -13.16 -26.06
CA THR A 121 1.40 -13.22 -27.52
C THR A 121 1.13 -14.68 -27.92
N ASN A 122 0.16 -15.30 -27.25
CA ASN A 122 -0.55 -16.46 -27.74
C ASN A 122 -1.57 -16.00 -28.79
N SER A 123 -1.08 -15.59 -29.96
CA SER A 123 -1.90 -15.49 -31.16
C SER A 123 -2.18 -16.88 -31.72
N LYS A 124 -3.04 -17.63 -31.00
CA LYS A 124 -3.90 -18.63 -31.64
C LYS A 124 -5.00 -17.88 -32.37
N ALA A 125 -4.77 -17.60 -33.65
CA ALA A 125 -5.85 -17.36 -34.60
C ALA A 125 -6.06 -18.67 -35.38
N ASP A 126 -6.91 -19.53 -34.81
CA ASP A 126 -7.64 -20.53 -35.58
C ASP A 126 -8.60 -19.76 -36.51
N GLU A 127 -8.22 -19.60 -37.78
CA GLU A 127 -9.16 -19.22 -38.84
C GLU A 127 -9.52 -20.47 -39.65
N ASP A 128 -10.46 -21.25 -39.10
CA ASP A 128 -11.34 -22.12 -39.88
C ASP A 128 -12.20 -21.25 -40.80
N VAL A 129 -11.73 -21.00 -42.02
CA VAL A 129 -12.59 -20.50 -43.11
C VAL A 129 -13.13 -21.69 -43.90
N ASP A 130 -14.26 -22.19 -43.40
CA ASP A 130 -15.23 -22.99 -44.13
C ASP A 130 -15.68 -22.24 -45.40
N SER A 131 -15.47 -22.82 -46.59
CA SER A 131 -16.21 -22.43 -47.79
C SER A 131 -16.07 -23.41 -48.96
N MET A 132 -17.22 -24.04 -49.24
CA MET A 132 -17.78 -24.44 -50.54
C MET A 132 -17.81 -25.93 -50.87
N LEU A 133 -18.87 -26.58 -50.36
CA LEU A 133 -19.53 -27.69 -51.03
C LEU A 133 -20.32 -27.16 -52.25
N ILE A 134 -19.96 -27.69 -53.43
CA ILE A 134 -20.85 -28.34 -54.42
C ILE A 134 -21.74 -27.39 -55.28
N ASP A 135 -21.85 -27.50 -56.61
CA ASP A 135 -22.18 -28.70 -57.39
C ASP A 135 -21.73 -28.65 -58.87
N LYS A 136 -21.71 -29.85 -59.47
CA LYS A 136 -21.51 -30.13 -60.90
C LYS A 136 -22.84 -30.07 -61.65
N ASP A 137 -22.79 -29.59 -62.90
CA ASP A 137 -23.53 -30.15 -64.04
C ASP A 137 -22.69 -30.03 -65.32
#